data_AF-E0UKZ7-F1
#
_entry.id   AF-E0UKZ7-F1
#
_cell.length_a   1.000
_cell.length_b   1.000
_cell.length_c   1.000
_cell.angle_alpha   90.00
_cell.angle_beta   90.00
_cell.angle_gamma   90.00
#
_symmetry.space_group_name_H-M   'P 1'
#
loop_
_entity.id
_entity.type
_entity.pdbx_description
1 polymer ?
#
loop_
_entity_poly.entity_id
_entity_poly.type
_entity_poly.pdbx_seq_one_letter_code
_entity_poly.pdbx_strand_id
1 'polypeptide(L)'
;MKIIRCFSQATAMFVFLTLTMILGLNANLKVEAHSVCGLKKETAAFKTKSYLVTICPGEASFQLILTYHDGTGYKRIPVQQEGRRFRGSDGKNNYIIDRQVFVIGTDGKQPIREVVLESR
;
A
#
# COMPACT_ATOMS: atom_id res chain seq x y z
N MET A 1 18.65 49.01 -60.57
CA MET A 1 18.89 49.85 -59.38
C MET A 1 17.56 50.17 -58.71
N LYS A 2 17.21 49.43 -57.65
CA LYS A 2 16.16 49.78 -56.67
C LYS A 2 16.35 48.86 -55.46
N ILE A 3 16.91 49.44 -54.40
CA ILE A 3 17.00 48.87 -53.06
C ILE A 3 15.62 49.08 -52.43
N ILE A 4 14.95 48.01 -52.03
CA ILE A 4 13.79 48.11 -51.13
C ILE A 4 14.05 47.19 -49.95
N ARG A 5 14.20 47.84 -48.81
CA ARG A 5 14.28 47.28 -47.46
C ARG A 5 12.98 46.54 -47.15
N CYS A 6 13.06 45.27 -46.77
CA CYS A 6 12.04 44.62 -45.94
C CYS A 6 12.76 43.91 -44.79
N PHE A 7 13.33 44.75 -43.93
CA PHE A 7 13.63 44.39 -42.55
C PHE A 7 12.29 44.34 -41.79
N SER A 8 12.18 43.44 -40.83
CA SER A 8 11.20 43.49 -39.73
C SER A 8 9.76 43.04 -40.02
N GLN A 9 9.52 41.73 -40.15
CA GLN A 9 8.21 41.17 -39.75
C GLN A 9 8.18 39.65 -39.45
N ALA A 10 9.30 39.00 -39.17
CA ALA A 10 9.35 37.54 -39.01
C ALA A 10 9.72 37.03 -37.60
N THR A 11 9.72 37.88 -36.56
CA THR A 11 10.20 37.47 -35.22
C THR A 11 9.18 37.63 -34.09
N ALA A 12 7.94 38.05 -34.36
CA ALA A 12 6.93 38.29 -33.31
C ALA A 12 5.81 37.23 -33.23
N MET A 13 5.90 36.13 -33.99
CA MET A 13 4.82 35.13 -34.06
C MET A 13 5.31 33.70 -33.86
N PHE A 14 6.32 33.49 -33.01
CA PHE A 14 6.76 32.14 -32.62
C PHE A 14 6.91 31.94 -31.11
N VAL A 15 6.67 32.97 -30.30
CA VAL A 15 6.83 32.91 -28.84
C VAL A 15 5.51 32.65 -28.11
N PHE A 16 4.36 32.82 -28.77
CA PHE A 16 3.05 32.61 -28.14
C PHE A 16 2.54 31.16 -28.16
N LEU A 17 3.15 30.24 -28.93
CA LEU A 17 2.64 28.87 -29.03
C LEU A 17 3.29 27.86 -28.06
N THR A 18 4.29 28.26 -27.27
CA THR A 18 5.00 27.35 -26.35
C THR A 18 4.68 27.58 -24.87
N LEU A 19 3.84 28.57 -24.53
CA LEU A 19 3.60 28.96 -23.13
C LEU A 19 2.34 28.35 -22.48
N THR A 20 1.56 27.50 -23.15
CA THR A 20 0.33 26.91 -22.59
C THR A 20 0.43 25.43 -22.23
N MET A 21 1.60 24.79 -22.33
CA MET A 21 1.76 23.36 -21.99
C MET A 21 2.54 23.06 -20.69
N ILE A 22 2.56 23.97 -19.70
CA ILE A 22 3.17 23.69 -18.38
C ILE A 22 2.25 24.07 -17.21
N LEU A 23 0.96 24.24 -17.45
CA LEU A 23 -0.01 24.48 -16.38
C LEU A 23 -1.05 23.37 -16.34
N GLY A 24 -0.92 22.51 -15.34
CA GLY A 24 -2.07 21.84 -14.76
C GLY A 24 -2.27 20.40 -15.19
N LEU A 25 -1.36 19.51 -14.79
CA LEU A 25 -1.73 18.14 -14.43
C LEU A 25 -0.78 17.61 -13.34
N ASN A 26 -0.64 18.40 -12.26
CA ASN A 26 -0.52 17.78 -10.94
C ASN A 26 -1.91 17.26 -10.57
N ALA A 27 -2.39 16.26 -11.32
CA ALA A 27 -3.34 15.34 -10.76
C ALA A 27 -2.59 14.67 -9.61
N ASN A 28 -2.78 15.21 -8.40
CA ASN A 28 -2.75 14.39 -7.21
C ASN A 28 -3.80 13.31 -7.48
N LEU A 29 -3.38 12.26 -8.18
CA LEU A 29 -4.10 11.00 -8.23
C LEU A 29 -4.10 10.58 -6.78
N LYS A 30 -5.18 10.96 -6.09
CA LYS A 30 -5.53 10.44 -4.80
C LYS A 30 -5.85 8.99 -5.12
N VAL A 31 -4.80 8.17 -5.16
CA VAL A 31 -4.92 6.73 -5.22
C VAL A 31 -5.66 6.42 -3.93
N GLU A 32 -6.97 6.28 -4.03
CA GLU A 32 -7.77 5.75 -2.95
C GLU A 32 -7.17 4.39 -2.70
N ALA A 33 -6.48 4.25 -1.57
CA ALA A 33 -5.89 3.01 -1.16
C ALA A 33 -7.05 2.02 -1.03
N HIS A 34 -7.25 1.20 -2.07
CA HIS A 34 -8.23 0.14 -2.03
C HIS A 34 -7.95 -0.69 -0.78
N SER A 35 -9.00 -0.94 0.01
CA SER A 35 -8.93 -1.81 1.17
C SER A 35 -8.14 -3.07 0.81
N VAL A 36 -7.21 -3.48 1.68
CA VAL A 36 -6.36 -4.66 1.43
C VAL A 36 -7.22 -5.93 1.26
N CYS A 37 -8.48 -5.88 1.70
CA CYS A 37 -9.51 -6.91 1.53
C CYS A 37 -10.34 -6.79 0.24
N GLY A 38 -9.97 -5.90 -0.69
CA GLY A 38 -10.73 -5.62 -1.91
C GLY A 38 -12.04 -4.91 -1.59
N LEU A 39 -13.16 -5.43 -2.13
CA LEU A 39 -14.50 -4.87 -1.89
C LEU A 39 -15.11 -5.30 -0.54
N LYS A 40 -14.49 -6.27 0.15
CA LYS A 40 -15.00 -6.76 1.42
C LYS A 40 -14.51 -5.89 2.57
N LYS A 41 -15.36 -5.73 3.60
CA LYS A 41 -14.97 -5.07 4.85
C LYS A 41 -13.92 -5.92 5.57
N GLU A 42 -12.92 -5.27 6.14
CA GLU A 42 -11.95 -5.92 7.03
C GLU A 42 -12.66 -6.49 8.28
N THR A 43 -12.24 -7.68 8.70
CA THR A 43 -12.74 -8.35 9.91
C THR A 43 -12.06 -7.80 11.16
N ALA A 44 -10.75 -7.53 11.06
CA ALA A 44 -9.94 -6.93 12.10
C ALA A 44 -8.69 -6.31 11.49
N ALA A 45 -8.12 -5.30 12.12
CA ALA A 45 -6.79 -4.80 11.79
C ALA A 45 -5.97 -4.54 13.05
N PHE A 46 -4.68 -4.84 12.97
CA PHE A 46 -3.73 -4.72 14.05
C PHE A 46 -2.48 -4.00 13.56
N LYS A 47 -1.95 -3.11 14.38
CA LYS A 47 -0.66 -2.46 14.14
C LYS A 47 0.34 -2.91 15.18
N THR A 48 1.50 -3.35 14.73
CA THR A 48 2.65 -3.65 15.58
C THR A 48 3.80 -2.68 15.26
N LYS A 49 4.95 -2.88 15.90
CA LYS A 49 6.15 -2.08 15.62
C LYS A 49 6.60 -2.24 14.17
N SER A 50 6.58 -3.47 13.63
CA SER A 50 7.14 -3.76 12.31
C SER A 50 6.09 -4.02 11.23
N TYR A 51 4.83 -4.29 11.62
CA TYR A 51 3.81 -4.76 10.70
C TYR A 51 2.46 -4.03 10.84
N LEU A 52 1.76 -3.96 9.70
CA LEU A 52 0.31 -3.79 9.63
C LEU A 52 -0.30 -5.14 9.27
N VAL A 53 -1.18 -5.64 10.13
CA VAL A 53 -1.85 -6.92 9.95
C VAL A 53 -3.33 -6.68 9.73
N THR A 54 -3.84 -7.02 8.55
CA THR A 54 -5.27 -6.90 8.24
C THR A 54 -5.87 -8.30 8.07
N ILE A 55 -6.98 -8.58 8.74
CA ILE A 55 -7.73 -9.83 8.59
C ILE A 55 -8.89 -9.57 7.64
N CYS A 56 -8.90 -10.30 6.54
CA CYS A 56 -9.91 -10.22 5.50
C CYS A 56 -10.75 -11.50 5.43
N PRO A 57 -12.05 -11.40 5.13
CA PRO A 57 -12.87 -12.59 4.86
C PRO A 57 -12.52 -13.22 3.51
N GLY A 58 -11.99 -14.45 3.53
CA GLY A 58 -11.85 -15.30 2.33
C GLY A 58 -13.11 -16.14 2.08
N GLU A 59 -13.05 -17.04 1.10
CA GLU A 59 -14.18 -17.91 0.74
C GLU A 59 -14.36 -19.08 1.69
N ALA A 60 -13.27 -19.75 2.07
CA ALA A 60 -13.28 -20.90 2.98
C ALA A 60 -12.62 -20.61 4.35
N SER A 61 -11.82 -19.55 4.44
CA SER A 61 -11.08 -19.17 5.65
C SER A 61 -10.83 -17.66 5.67
N PHE A 62 -10.34 -17.14 6.80
CA PHE A 62 -9.84 -15.77 6.86
C PHE A 62 -8.47 -15.68 6.18
N GLN A 63 -8.15 -14.49 5.71
CA GLN A 63 -6.85 -14.16 5.12
C GLN A 63 -6.18 -13.11 5.98
N LEU A 64 -5.02 -13.44 6.55
CA LEU A 64 -4.15 -12.49 7.21
C LEU A 64 -3.26 -11.85 6.14
N ILE A 65 -3.36 -10.53 6.00
CA ILE A 65 -2.49 -9.74 5.14
C ILE A 65 -1.48 -9.01 6.00
N LEU A 66 -0.23 -9.42 5.87
CA LEU A 66 0.92 -8.91 6.61
C LEU A 66 1.67 -7.92 5.73
N THR A 67 1.57 -6.63 6.02
CA THR A 67 2.26 -5.56 5.30
C THR A 67 3.40 -5.01 6.16
N TYR A 68 4.57 -4.82 5.57
CA TYR A 68 5.71 -4.22 6.24
C TYR A 68 5.58 -2.69 6.25
N HIS A 69 5.89 -2.04 7.38
CA HIS A 69 5.83 -0.57 7.47
C HIS A 69 6.83 0.14 6.55
N ASP A 70 7.91 -0.55 6.15
CA ASP A 70 8.92 -0.04 5.23
C ASP A 70 8.48 -0.07 3.75
N GLY A 71 7.28 -0.58 3.45
CA GLY A 71 6.74 -0.66 2.09
C GLY A 71 7.38 -1.74 1.21
N THR A 72 8.24 -2.60 1.77
CA THR A 72 8.96 -3.65 1.01
C THR A 72 8.06 -4.75 0.44
N GLY A 73 6.81 -4.83 0.89
CA GLY A 73 5.81 -5.71 0.31
C GLY A 73 4.73 -6.13 1.29
N TYR A 74 4.02 -7.20 0.93
CA TYR A 74 3.02 -7.83 1.78
C TYR A 74 2.99 -9.35 1.57
N LYS A 75 2.43 -10.06 2.55
CA LYS A 75 2.13 -11.50 2.47
C LYS A 75 0.67 -11.78 2.75
N ARG A 76 0.09 -12.77 2.08
CA ARG A 76 -1.25 -13.31 2.38
C ARG A 76 -1.11 -14.69 2.97
N ILE A 77 -1.70 -14.89 4.15
CA ILE A 77 -1.59 -16.13 4.92
C ILE A 77 -3.01 -16.61 5.24
N PRO A 78 -3.39 -17.84 4.89
CA PRO A 78 -4.67 -18.39 5.32
C PRO A 78 -4.65 -18.56 6.83
N VAL A 79 -5.69 -18.07 7.50
CA VAL A 79 -5.84 -18.18 8.96
C VAL A 79 -7.25 -18.63 9.35
N GLN A 80 -7.34 -19.27 10.50
CA GLN A 80 -8.58 -19.62 11.17
C GLN A 80 -8.73 -18.77 12.44
N GLN A 81 -9.97 -18.52 12.84
CA GLN A 81 -10.25 -17.84 14.10
C GLN A 81 -10.48 -18.86 15.21
N GLU A 82 -9.64 -18.80 16.24
CA GLU A 82 -9.75 -19.61 17.46
C GLU A 82 -10.03 -18.67 18.64
N GLY A 83 -11.31 -18.53 19.00
CA GLY A 83 -11.76 -17.59 20.01
C GLY A 83 -11.44 -16.14 19.61
N ARG A 84 -10.53 -15.49 20.36
CA ARG A 84 -10.09 -14.10 20.11
C ARG A 84 -8.81 -14.00 19.27
N ARG A 85 -8.27 -15.13 18.82
CA ARG A 85 -7.00 -15.21 18.07
C ARG A 85 -7.25 -15.63 16.64
N PHE A 86 -6.41 -15.15 15.74
CA PHE A 86 -6.27 -15.68 14.39
C PHE A 86 -4.98 -16.47 14.29
N ARG A 87 -5.05 -17.65 13.68
CA ARG A 87 -3.93 -18.58 13.57
C ARG A 87 -3.81 -19.17 12.18
N GLY A 88 -2.59 -19.29 11.67
CA GLY A 88 -2.34 -19.94 10.40
C GLY A 88 -0.87 -20.10 10.08
N SER A 89 -0.58 -20.51 8.85
CA SER A 89 0.77 -20.84 8.40
C SER A 89 0.92 -20.54 6.92
N ASP A 90 2.13 -20.11 6.52
CA ASP A 90 2.54 -20.06 5.10
C ASP A 90 3.36 -21.30 4.69
N GLY A 91 3.35 -22.36 5.51
CA GLY A 91 4.15 -23.57 5.34
C GLY A 91 5.59 -23.44 5.83
N LYS A 92 6.10 -22.22 6.03
CA LYS A 92 7.45 -21.96 6.57
C LYS A 92 7.39 -21.40 8.00
N ASN A 93 6.44 -20.52 8.26
CA ASN A 93 6.25 -19.87 9.55
C ASN A 93 4.81 -20.06 10.02
N ASN A 94 4.64 -20.08 11.33
CA ASN A 94 3.33 -20.07 11.95
C ASN A 94 3.01 -18.68 12.46
N TYR A 95 1.76 -18.25 12.33
CA TYR A 95 1.32 -16.92 12.65
C TYR A 95 0.20 -16.99 13.67
N ILE A 96 0.32 -16.24 14.75
CA ILE A 96 -0.72 -16.09 15.77
C ILE A 96 -0.86 -14.61 16.07
N ILE A 97 -2.08 -14.08 15.98
CA ILE A 97 -2.36 -12.70 16.35
C ILE A 97 -3.65 -12.57 17.15
N ASP A 98 -3.61 -11.75 18.19
CA ASP A 98 -4.78 -11.20 18.88
C ASP A 98 -4.59 -9.71 19.17
N ARG A 99 -5.48 -9.12 19.97
CA ARG A 99 -5.43 -7.69 20.32
C ARG A 99 -4.21 -7.28 21.16
N GLN A 100 -3.44 -8.22 21.68
CA GLN A 100 -2.31 -7.93 22.58
C GLN A 100 -0.97 -8.24 21.92
N VAL A 101 -0.88 -9.36 21.20
CA VAL A 101 0.40 -9.85 20.69
C VAL A 101 0.27 -10.41 19.28
N PHE A 102 1.31 -10.16 18.49
CA PHE A 102 1.57 -10.83 17.23
C PHE A 102 2.80 -11.71 17.36
N VAL A 103 2.68 -12.97 16.96
CA VAL A 103 3.74 -13.99 17.06
C VAL A 103 3.97 -14.61 15.69
N ILE A 104 5.23 -14.61 15.27
CA ILE A 104 5.71 -15.34 14.09
C ILE A 104 6.63 -16.46 14.59
N GLY A 105 6.13 -17.69 14.54
CA GLY A 105 6.91 -18.89 14.79
C GLY A 105 7.87 -19.15 13.65
N THR A 106 9.15 -19.28 13.97
CA THR A 106 10.24 -19.57 13.03
C THR A 106 10.80 -20.95 13.34
N ASP A 107 10.88 -21.83 12.36
CA ASP A 107 11.38 -23.19 12.58
C ASP A 107 12.83 -23.19 13.10
N GLY A 108 13.07 -23.94 14.18
CA GLY A 108 14.37 -24.05 14.87
C GLY A 108 14.94 -22.76 15.48
N LYS A 109 14.20 -21.64 15.48
CA LYS A 109 14.66 -20.33 15.99
C LYS A 109 13.68 -19.75 17.00
N GLN A 110 14.15 -18.78 17.79
CA GLN A 110 13.26 -18.06 18.70
C GLN A 110 12.16 -17.33 17.92
N PRO A 111 10.89 -17.48 18.33
CA PRO A 111 9.78 -16.83 17.64
C PRO A 111 9.87 -15.32 17.79
N ILE A 112 9.50 -14.61 16.74
CA ILE A 112 9.35 -13.15 16.78
C ILE A 112 8.05 -12.84 17.51
N ARG A 113 8.12 -11.98 18.53
CA ARG A 113 6.96 -11.53 19.31
C ARG A 113 6.91 -10.01 19.32
N GLU A 114 5.80 -9.45 18.88
CA GLU A 114 5.55 -8.01 18.90
C GLU A 114 4.26 -7.69 19.64
N VAL A 115 4.28 -6.61 20.42
CA VAL A 115 3.08 -6.07 21.05
C VAL A 115 2.23 -5.40 19.98
N VAL A 116 0.91 -5.62 20.06
CA VAL A 116 -0.07 -4.89 19.26
C VAL A 116 -0.28 -3.52 19.90
N LEU A 117 0.02 -2.49 19.12
CA LEU A 117 -0.05 -1.08 19.51
C LEU A 117 -1.45 -0.51 19.30
N GLU A 118 -2.12 -0.93 18.22
CA GLU A 118 -3.47 -0.50 17.87
C GLU A 118 -4.26 -1.70 17.33
N SER A 119 -5.54 -1.81 17.66
CA SER A 119 -6.45 -2.84 17.14
C SER A 119 -7.83 -2.27 16.85
N ARG A 120 -8.40 -2.63 15.70
CA ARG A 120 -9.77 -2.25 15.29
C ARG A 120 -10.53 -3.43 14.70
#